data_AF-A0A834GDA6-F1
#
_entry.id   AF-A0A834GDA6-F1
#
_cell.length_a   1.000
_cell.length_b   1.000
_cell.length_c   1.000
_cell.angle_alpha   90.00
_cell.angle_beta   90.00
_cell.angle_gamma   90.00
#
_symmetry.space_group_name_H-M   'P 1'
#
loop_
_entity.id
_entity.type
_entity.pdbx_description
1 polymer ?
#
loop_
_entity_poly.entity_id
_entity_poly.type
_entity_poly.pdbx_seq_one_letter_code
_entity_poly.pdbx_strand_id
1 'polypeptide(L)'
;MPGKVLFSNRKEKGELLEALIVRDEDSTNFTAYPQRIHLLWGDDDKIFNLDLAQTMKEDKAATNGCCRMIINRQLGEKATLQWIEKAGHLVQLERPFAYNRHLRRILSSTYDSQ
;
A
#
# COMPACT_ATOMS: atom_id res chain seq x y z
N MET A 1 -24.35 -31.46 -4.66
CA MET A 1 -24.25 -30.02 -5.01
C MET A 1 -23.28 -29.32 -4.04
N PRO A 2 -22.01 -29.08 -4.43
CA PRO A 2 -20.96 -28.62 -3.51
C PRO A 2 -21.04 -27.12 -3.14
N GLY A 3 -22.03 -26.36 -3.63
CA GLY A 3 -22.17 -24.94 -3.36
C GLY A 3 -22.87 -24.55 -2.05
N LYS A 4 -23.46 -25.50 -1.31
CA LYS A 4 -24.33 -25.18 -0.15
C LYS A 4 -23.57 -24.81 1.13
N VAL A 5 -22.28 -25.11 1.22
CA VAL A 5 -21.47 -24.92 2.44
C VAL A 5 -20.84 -23.51 2.51
N LEU A 6 -20.61 -22.86 1.36
CA LEU A 6 -19.94 -21.55 1.31
C LEU A 6 -20.83 -20.39 1.80
N PHE A 7 -22.16 -20.58 1.78
CA PHE A 7 -23.12 -19.52 2.07
C PHE A 7 -23.85 -19.66 3.41
N SER A 8 -23.54 -20.69 4.20
CA SER A 8 -24.12 -20.80 5.53
C SER A 8 -23.52 -19.73 6.46
N ASN A 9 -24.34 -19.32 7.43
CA ASN A 9 -23.96 -18.45 8.54
C ASN A 9 -23.41 -17.08 8.13
N ARG A 10 -23.97 -16.46 7.07
CA ARG A 10 -23.53 -15.12 6.62
C ARG A 10 -23.66 -14.06 7.71
N LYS A 11 -24.70 -14.15 8.54
CA LYS A 11 -24.96 -13.19 9.61
C LYS A 11 -23.87 -13.29 10.67
N GLU A 12 -23.62 -14.50 11.16
CA GLU A 12 -22.61 -14.78 12.19
C GLU A 12 -21.19 -14.46 11.69
N LYS A 13 -20.89 -14.75 10.41
CA LYS A 13 -19.64 -14.33 9.78
C LYS A 13 -19.50 -12.81 9.72
N GLY A 14 -20.59 -12.09 9.46
CA GLY A 14 -20.62 -10.62 9.50
C GLY A 14 -20.32 -10.09 10.90
N GLU A 15 -20.96 -10.65 11.92
CA GLU A 15 -20.74 -10.29 13.33
C GLU A 15 -19.28 -10.55 13.77
N LEU A 16 -18.68 -11.67 13.34
CA LEU A 16 -17.25 -11.95 13.59
C LEU A 16 -16.32 -10.98 12.85
N LEU A 17 -16.67 -10.57 11.62
CA LEU A 17 -15.92 -9.57 10.86
C LEU A 17 -15.93 -8.22 11.56
N GLU A 18 -17.10 -7.75 12.03
CA GLU A 18 -17.22 -6.52 12.79
C GLU A 18 -16.40 -6.56 14.09
N ALA A 19 -16.40 -7.69 14.80
CA ALA A 19 -15.60 -7.86 16.01
C ALA A 19 -14.07 -7.89 15.75
N LEU A 20 -13.63 -8.15 14.51
CA LEU A 20 -12.22 -8.09 14.10
C LEU A 20 -11.78 -6.67 13.69
N ILE A 21 -12.71 -5.74 13.50
CA ILE A 21 -12.38 -4.36 13.14
C ILE A 21 -11.73 -3.68 14.36
N VAL A 22 -10.43 -3.42 14.26
CA VAL A 22 -9.72 -2.54 15.18
C VAL A 22 -9.90 -1.12 14.67
N ARG A 23 -10.35 -0.21 15.53
CA ARG A 23 -10.49 1.20 15.15
C ARG A 23 -9.12 1.83 14.95
N ASP A 24 -8.99 2.68 13.95
CA ASP A 24 -7.72 3.37 13.64
C ASP A 24 -7.17 4.16 14.84
N GLU A 25 -8.07 4.72 15.65
CA GLU A 25 -7.77 5.47 16.89
C GLU A 25 -7.04 4.61 17.94
N ASP A 26 -7.42 3.34 18.04
CA ASP A 26 -6.86 2.36 18.97
C ASP A 26 -5.58 1.69 18.41
N SER A 27 -5.30 1.89 17.11
CA SER A 27 -4.11 1.38 16.42
C SER A 27 -2.89 2.30 16.52
N THR A 28 -2.94 3.31 17.40
CA THR A 28 -1.97 4.39 17.60
C THR A 28 -0.62 3.93 18.17
N ASN A 29 0.05 3.01 17.48
CA ASN A 29 1.49 2.87 17.58
C ASN A 29 2.12 3.61 16.39
N PHE A 30 2.45 4.88 16.62
CA PHE A 30 3.40 5.61 15.78
C PHE A 30 4.71 4.84 15.79
N THR A 31 4.90 3.99 14.77
CA THR A 31 6.04 3.11 14.71
C THR A 31 7.04 3.76 13.78
N ALA A 32 7.92 4.60 14.32
CA ALA A 32 9.02 5.16 13.57
C ALA A 32 10.02 4.04 13.24
N TYR A 33 9.80 3.36 12.11
CA TYR A 33 10.67 2.26 11.71
C TYR A 33 12.04 2.82 11.28
N PRO A 34 13.16 2.31 11.84
CA PRO A 34 14.49 2.79 11.47
C PRO A 34 14.95 2.29 10.10
N GLN A 35 14.36 1.19 9.62
CA GLN A 35 14.58 0.63 8.28
C GLN A 35 13.97 1.48 7.16
N ARG A 36 14.58 1.44 5.98
CA ARG A 36 14.02 2.04 4.76
C ARG A 36 12.80 1.24 4.31
N ILE A 37 11.69 1.92 4.08
CA ILE A 37 10.44 1.31 3.62
C ILE A 37 10.08 1.89 2.25
N HIS A 38 9.85 1.02 1.27
CA HIS A 38 9.44 1.41 -0.08
C HIS A 38 8.09 0.77 -0.40
N LEU A 39 7.08 1.60 -0.64
CA LEU A 39 5.74 1.20 -1.05
C LEU A 39 5.59 1.44 -2.56
N LEU A 40 4.99 0.48 -3.26
CA LEU A 40 4.73 0.54 -4.69
C LEU A 40 3.34 -0.04 -4.96
N TRP A 41 2.41 0.78 -5.44
CA TRP A 41 1.04 0.34 -5.74
C TRP A 41 0.51 0.96 -7.04
N GLY A 42 -0.70 0.56 -7.45
CA GLY A 42 -1.41 1.19 -8.56
C GLY A 42 -2.08 2.51 -8.16
N ASP A 43 -2.24 3.43 -9.11
CA ASP A 43 -2.96 4.70 -8.88
C ASP A 43 -4.48 4.53 -8.77
N ASP A 44 -5.03 3.44 -9.32
CA ASP A 44 -6.44 3.07 -9.32
C ASP A 44 -6.72 1.89 -8.36
N ASP A 45 -5.86 1.72 -7.34
CA ASP A 45 -6.05 0.71 -6.28
C ASP A 45 -7.21 1.11 -5.36
N LYS A 46 -8.22 0.22 -5.28
CA LYS A 46 -9.43 0.42 -4.46
C LYS A 46 -9.26 -0.01 -3.01
N ILE A 47 -8.24 -0.81 -2.73
CA ILE A 47 -7.89 -1.28 -1.37
C ILE A 47 -6.98 -0.23 -0.71
N PHE A 48 -5.99 0.26 -1.46
CA PHE A 48 -5.06 1.28 -1.01
C PHE A 48 -5.23 2.55 -1.83
N ASN A 49 -6.30 3.30 -1.54
CA ASN A 49 -6.64 4.48 -2.33
C ASN A 49 -5.72 5.69 -2.06
N LEU A 50 -5.74 6.65 -2.99
CA LEU A 50 -4.96 7.88 -2.91
C LEU A 50 -5.26 8.73 -1.67
N ASP A 51 -6.43 8.59 -1.06
CA ASP A 51 -6.80 9.34 0.15
C ASP A 51 -6.09 8.77 1.39
N LEU A 52 -5.93 7.44 1.48
CA LEU A 52 -5.07 6.80 2.47
C LEU A 52 -3.61 7.27 2.32
N ALA A 53 -3.14 7.39 1.08
CA ALA A 53 -1.84 7.97 0.75
C ALA A 53 -1.71 9.43 1.22
N GLN A 54 -2.75 10.23 1.02
CA GLN A 54 -2.76 11.65 1.39
C GLN A 54 -2.81 11.86 2.90
N THR A 55 -3.55 11.01 3.63
CA THR A 55 -3.56 10.97 5.10
C THR A 55 -2.17 10.67 5.68
N MET A 56 -1.30 10.12 4.83
CA MET A 56 0.08 9.74 5.10
C MET A 56 1.12 10.79 4.66
N LYS A 57 0.72 11.90 3.99
CA LYS A 57 1.63 12.82 3.26
C LYS A 57 1.95 14.16 3.93
N GLU A 58 3.15 14.69 3.64
CA GLU A 58 3.48 16.14 3.65
C GLU A 58 3.70 16.80 2.25
N ASP A 59 4.34 16.22 1.21
CA ASP A 59 4.65 16.98 -0.04
C ASP A 59 4.45 16.27 -1.41
N LYS A 60 3.82 16.96 -2.39
CA LYS A 60 3.62 16.47 -3.78
C LYS A 60 4.66 17.02 -4.77
N ALA A 61 5.68 16.22 -5.08
CA ALA A 61 6.48 16.40 -6.30
C ALA A 61 6.18 15.28 -7.30
N ALA A 62 5.61 15.64 -8.46
CA ALA A 62 5.41 14.77 -9.60
C ALA A 62 6.64 14.84 -10.51
N THR A 63 7.17 13.70 -10.95
CA THR A 63 8.20 13.68 -12.01
C THR A 63 7.91 12.54 -12.99
N ASN A 64 7.79 12.88 -14.27
CA ASN A 64 7.85 11.98 -15.44
C ASN A 64 7.11 10.63 -15.30
N GLY A 65 5.79 10.66 -15.07
CA GLY A 65 4.91 9.47 -15.05
C GLY A 65 5.07 8.57 -13.82
N CYS A 66 5.80 9.03 -12.80
CA CYS A 66 5.92 8.39 -11.50
C CYS A 66 5.82 9.49 -10.44
N CYS A 67 4.65 9.63 -9.85
CA CYS A 67 4.51 10.52 -8.71
C CYS A 67 5.07 9.79 -7.47
N ARG A 68 6.04 10.43 -6.81
CA ARG A 68 6.67 9.95 -5.57
C ARG A 68 6.02 10.70 -4.40
N MET A 69 5.72 9.98 -3.34
CA MET A 69 5.14 10.49 -2.12
C MET A 69 6.02 10.08 -0.93
N ILE A 70 6.23 10.99 0.02
CA ILE A 70 6.89 10.68 1.30
C ILE A 70 5.77 10.38 2.31
N ILE A 71 5.83 9.21 2.97
CA ILE A 71 4.85 8.80 3.99
C ILE A 71 5.51 8.85 5.37
N ASN A 72 5.58 10.02 5.99
CA ASN A 72 6.29 10.17 7.26
C ASN A 72 5.42 9.83 8.49
N ARG A 73 4.10 10.02 8.40
CA ARG A 73 3.24 10.10 9.58
C ARG A 73 3.04 8.77 10.33
N GLN A 74 3.18 7.63 9.68
CA GLN A 74 2.98 6.31 10.31
C GLN A 74 4.19 5.38 10.22
N LEU A 75 5.04 5.56 9.20
CA LEU A 75 6.10 4.61 8.86
C LEU A 75 7.51 5.15 9.13
N GLY A 76 7.62 6.42 9.50
CA GLY A 76 8.89 7.11 9.76
C GLY A 76 9.48 7.81 8.52
N GLU A 77 10.51 8.63 8.76
CA GLU A 77 11.09 9.56 7.77
C GLU A 77 11.72 8.90 6.54
N LYS A 78 12.02 7.60 6.63
CA LYS A 78 12.66 6.82 5.56
C LYS A 78 11.67 6.05 4.70
N ALA A 79 10.37 6.28 4.88
CA ALA A 79 9.33 5.64 4.09
C ALA A 79 9.03 6.45 2.84
N THR A 80 9.02 5.76 1.69
CA THR A 80 8.70 6.36 0.40
C THR A 80 7.66 5.54 -0.33
N LEU A 81 6.87 6.21 -1.15
CA LEU A 81 5.76 5.65 -1.88
C LEU A 81 5.84 6.05 -3.35
N GLN A 82 5.62 5.08 -4.23
CA GLN A 82 5.50 5.26 -5.67
C GLN A 82 4.21 4.66 -6.17
N TRP A 83 3.63 5.30 -7.18
CA TRP A 83 2.51 4.73 -7.92
C TRP A 83 2.89 4.41 -9.35
N ILE A 84 2.19 3.42 -9.88
CA ILE A 84 2.21 3.08 -11.29
C ILE A 84 0.86 3.48 -11.87
N GLU A 85 0.91 4.40 -12.83
CA GLU A 85 -0.29 4.85 -13.53
C GLU A 85 -0.97 3.71 -14.29
N LYS A 86 -2.31 3.76 -14.30
CA LYS A 86 -3.20 2.81 -14.98
C LYS A 86 -3.02 1.40 -14.42
N ALA A 87 -2.98 1.27 -13.11
CA ALA A 87 -2.98 0.01 -12.40
C ALA A 87 -3.82 0.06 -11.14
N GLY A 88 -4.48 -1.05 -10.82
CA GLY A 88 -5.11 -1.31 -9.54
C GLY A 88 -4.19 -2.07 -8.58
N HIS A 89 -4.81 -2.89 -7.73
CA HIS A 89 -4.13 -3.59 -6.65
C HIS A 89 -3.08 -4.61 -7.11
N LEU A 90 -3.32 -5.27 -8.24
CA LEU A 90 -2.43 -6.30 -8.78
C LEU A 90 -1.43 -5.69 -9.76
N VAL A 91 -0.77 -4.61 -9.33
CA VAL A 91 0.13 -3.80 -10.16
C VAL A 91 1.23 -4.61 -10.85
N GLN A 92 1.75 -5.65 -10.19
CA GLN A 92 2.75 -6.55 -10.78
C GLN A 92 2.23 -7.37 -11.97
N LEU A 93 0.93 -7.66 -12.02
CA LEU A 93 0.28 -8.38 -13.12
C LEU A 93 -0.23 -7.42 -14.20
N GLU A 94 -0.77 -6.27 -13.81
CA GLU A 94 -1.37 -5.30 -14.72
C GLU A 94 -0.32 -4.47 -15.49
N ARG A 95 0.77 -4.10 -14.82
CA ARG A 95 1.84 -3.26 -15.38
C ARG A 95 3.24 -3.85 -15.11
N PRO A 96 3.52 -5.11 -15.51
CA PRO A 96 4.72 -5.86 -15.11
C PRO A 96 6.03 -5.16 -15.47
N PHE A 97 6.11 -4.51 -16.63
CA PHE A 97 7.32 -3.79 -17.06
C PHE A 97 7.60 -2.55 -16.23
N ALA A 98 6.56 -1.75 -15.94
CA ALA A 98 6.70 -0.58 -15.07
C ALA A 98 7.07 -1.03 -13.66
N TYR A 99 6.35 -2.04 -13.13
CA TYR A 99 6.62 -2.61 -11.81
C TYR A 99 8.06 -3.10 -11.68
N ASN A 100 8.52 -3.95 -12.60
CA ASN A 100 9.88 -4.48 -12.55
C ASN A 100 10.95 -3.40 -12.74
N ARG A 101 10.68 -2.33 -13.50
CA ARG A 101 11.57 -1.17 -13.60
C ARG A 101 11.71 -0.45 -12.27
N HIS A 102 10.62 -0.25 -11.54
CA HIS A 102 10.64 0.36 -10.21
C HIS A 102 11.33 -0.55 -9.19
N LEU A 103 10.99 -1.83 -9.16
CA LEU A 103 11.60 -2.81 -8.27
C LEU A 103 13.12 -2.88 -8.46
N ARG A 104 13.60 -2.94 -9.70
CA ARG A 104 15.05 -2.94 -9.98
C ARG A 104 15.73 -1.68 -9.45
N ARG A 105 15.14 -0.49 -9.64
CA ARG A 105 15.69 0.77 -9.11
C ARG A 105 15.76 0.78 -7.59
N ILE A 106 14.71 0.28 -6.92
CA ILE A 106 14.67 0.17 -5.46
C ILE A 106 15.80 -0.75 -5.00
N LEU A 107 15.90 -1.96 -5.59
CA LEU A 107 16.94 -2.92 -5.24
C LEU A 107 18.34 -2.35 -5.49
N SER A 108 18.62 -1.76 -6.65
CA SER A 108 19.93 -1.13 -6.92
C SER A 108 20.28 -0.07 -5.88
N SER A 109 19.33 0.80 -5.50
CA SER A 109 19.58 1.83 -4.49
C SER A 109 19.92 1.28 -3.09
N THR A 110 19.54 0.03 -2.80
CA THR A 110 19.92 -0.63 -1.55
C THR A 110 21.34 -1.19 -1.58
N TYR A 111 21.83 -1.65 -2.73
CA TYR A 111 23.17 -2.20 -2.89
C TYR A 111 24.25 -1.13 -3.02
N ASP A 112 23.93 0.02 -3.63
CA ASP A 112 24.87 1.14 -3.76
C ASP A 112 25.11 1.90 -2.44
N SER A 113 24.37 1.54 -1.37
CA SER A 113 24.50 2.13 -0.02
C SER A 113 25.38 1.32 0.93
N GLN A 114 26.06 0.26 0.46
CA GLN A 114 27.00 -0.55 1.25
C GLN A 114 28.45 -0.13 1.01
#